data_AF-A0A815TV17-F1
#
_entry.id   AF-A0A815TV17-F1
#
_cell.length_a   1.000
_cell.length_b   1.000
_cell.length_c   1.000
_cell.angle_alpha   90.00
_cell.angle_beta   90.00
_cell.angle_gamma   90.00
#
_symmetry.space_group_name_H-M   'P 1'
#
loop_
_entity.id
_entity.type
_entity.pdbx_description
1 polymer ?
#
loop_
_entity_poly.entity_id
_entity_poly.type
_entity_poly.pdbx_seq_one_letter_code
_entity_poly.pdbx_strand_id
1 'polypeptide(L)'
;MNNQLISTVSFTSILQLVCTIFYIFFIIYFIIIEIRLLFELRLKYFHQFWSIIQLGIIGCSLGSIGVYFWRFQEANRISQLFEQTNGYVYINLQLAVYVNDILTFLLGYCCFFSMIKFVQLFRFNQRVSLFAETLKSCAKELISFSIMFAIVFMSFLSLFYLLFVSKLSSCSSLLATAQMLFEMTLMKFDASQIYGADAFLGPFCFTLFMLLVVFVCLSLKKLNQSEIQEQRDCRMRSQYVDPIENFSNRIDQLLEAIDKIYIDQKIELSKLDKAGL
;
A
#
# COMPACT_ATOMS: atom_id res chain seq x y z
N MET A 1 -35.80 33.54 19.51
CA MET A 1 -35.01 32.33 19.23
C MET A 1 -35.39 31.63 17.92
N ASN A 2 -36.66 31.41 17.60
CA ASN A 2 -37.05 30.72 16.35
C ASN A 2 -36.55 31.39 15.05
N ASN A 3 -36.61 32.73 14.92
CA ASN A 3 -36.14 33.40 13.69
C ASN A 3 -34.62 33.30 13.46
N GLN A 4 -33.81 33.21 14.52
CA GLN A 4 -32.37 33.01 14.39
C GLN A 4 -32.03 31.57 14.00
N LEU A 5 -32.81 30.58 14.47
CA LEU A 5 -32.65 29.19 14.05
C LEU A 5 -33.09 29.00 12.58
N ILE A 6 -34.19 29.62 12.17
CA ILE A 6 -34.68 29.53 10.78
C ILE A 6 -33.71 30.23 9.81
N SER A 7 -33.13 31.39 10.20
CA SER A 7 -32.14 32.09 9.35
C SER A 7 -30.80 31.35 9.27
N THR A 8 -30.33 30.75 10.38
CA THR A 8 -29.09 29.95 10.39
C THR A 8 -29.24 28.65 9.60
N VAL A 9 -30.39 27.97 9.70
CA VAL A 9 -30.70 26.79 8.87
C VAL A 9 -30.79 27.15 7.39
N SER A 10 -31.43 28.28 7.06
CA SER A 10 -31.51 28.78 5.68
C SER A 10 -30.13 29.14 5.11
N PHE A 11 -29.29 29.83 5.89
CA PHE A 11 -27.94 30.21 5.48
C PHE A 11 -27.04 28.99 5.25
N THR A 12 -27.08 28.02 6.17
CA THR A 12 -26.31 26.76 6.05
C THR A 12 -26.72 25.98 4.80
N SER A 13 -28.02 25.94 4.50
CA SER A 13 -28.55 25.26 3.31
C SER A 13 -28.08 25.90 2.00
N ILE A 14 -28.05 27.24 1.94
CA ILE A 14 -27.55 27.97 0.78
C ILE A 14 -26.05 27.73 0.59
N LEU A 15 -25.25 27.80 1.66
CA LEU A 15 -23.82 27.51 1.61
C LEU A 15 -23.54 26.08 1.14
N GLN A 16 -24.29 25.11 1.64
CA GLN A 16 -24.17 23.71 1.23
C GLN A 16 -24.47 23.54 -0.26
N LEU A 17 -25.50 24.23 -0.78
CA LEU A 17 -25.84 24.21 -2.20
C LEU A 17 -24.71 24.79 -3.06
N VAL A 18 -24.18 25.96 -2.68
CA VAL A 18 -23.04 26.59 -3.39
C VAL A 18 -21.81 25.68 -3.38
N CYS A 19 -21.47 25.08 -2.23
CA CYS A 19 -20.37 24.14 -2.10
C CYS A 19 -20.55 22.90 -2.98
N THR A 20 -21.78 22.39 -3.08
CA THR A 20 -22.12 21.24 -3.94
C THR A 20 -21.94 21.56 -5.42
N ILE A 21 -22.38 22.74 -5.87
CA ILE A 21 -22.17 23.20 -7.25
C ILE A 21 -20.68 23.30 -7.56
N PHE A 22 -19.90 23.91 -6.67
CA PHE A 22 -18.46 24.03 -6.84
C PHE A 22 -17.77 22.65 -6.86
N TYR A 23 -18.20 21.73 -6.01
CA TYR A 23 -17.71 20.35 -5.99
C TYR A 23 -17.97 19.61 -7.30
N ILE A 24 -19.19 19.73 -7.86
CA ILE A 24 -19.52 19.14 -9.17
C ILE A 24 -18.63 19.72 -10.28
N PHE A 25 -18.39 21.03 -10.28
CA PHE A 25 -17.48 21.67 -11.24
C PHE A 25 -16.05 21.12 -11.13
N PHE A 26 -15.55 20.94 -9.91
CA PHE A 26 -14.22 20.40 -9.66
C PHE A 26 -14.08 18.94 -10.14
N ILE A 27 -15.13 18.12 -9.96
CA ILE A 27 -15.17 16.75 -10.50
C ILE A 27 -15.13 16.76 -12.03
N ILE A 28 -15.94 17.59 -12.68
CA ILE A 28 -15.95 17.70 -14.15
C ILE A 28 -14.56 18.11 -14.66
N TYR A 29 -13.94 19.09 -14.01
CA TYR A 29 -12.57 19.51 -14.32
C TYR A 29 -11.57 18.35 -14.22
N PHE A 30 -11.62 17.56 -13.14
CA PHE A 30 -10.76 16.39 -12.99
C PHE A 30 -11.03 15.29 -14.02
N ILE A 31 -12.29 15.03 -14.36
CA ILE A 31 -12.66 14.07 -15.40
C ILE A 31 -12.04 14.47 -16.74
N ILE A 32 -12.08 15.75 -17.11
CA ILE A 32 -11.50 16.23 -18.38
C ILE A 32 -9.98 16.02 -18.41
N ILE A 33 -9.28 16.32 -17.31
CA ILE A 33 -7.83 16.09 -17.20
C ILE A 33 -7.51 14.61 -17.32
N GLU A 34 -8.24 13.77 -16.59
CA GLU A 34 -8.01 12.34 -16.54
C GLU A 34 -8.24 11.68 -17.90
N ILE A 35 -9.31 12.07 -18.61
CA ILE A 35 -9.59 11.58 -19.97
C ILE A 35 -8.43 11.92 -20.91
N ARG A 36 -7.90 13.15 -20.86
CA ARG A 36 -6.74 13.53 -21.68
C ARG A 36 -5.51 12.67 -21.37
N LEU A 37 -5.24 12.43 -20.09
CA LEU A 37 -4.12 11.61 -19.63
C LEU A 37 -4.27 10.14 -20.04
N LEU A 38 -5.50 9.62 -20.02
CA LEU A 38 -5.83 8.26 -20.44
C LEU A 38 -5.64 8.07 -21.96
N PHE A 39 -5.98 9.08 -22.77
CA PHE A 39 -5.74 9.03 -24.21
C PHE A 39 -4.24 8.97 -24.57
N GLU A 40 -3.39 9.63 -23.79
CA GLU A 40 -1.94 9.67 -24.02
C GLU A 40 -1.24 8.38 -23.55
N LEU A 41 -1.58 7.86 -22.36
CA LEU A 41 -0.90 6.69 -21.78
C LEU A 41 -1.56 5.33 -22.09
N ARG A 42 -2.81 5.30 -22.59
CA ARG A 42 -3.62 4.11 -22.92
C ARG A 42 -3.54 3.01 -21.85
N LEU A 43 -2.82 1.90 -22.13
CA LEU A 43 -2.70 0.74 -21.25
C LEU A 43 -1.63 0.90 -20.17
N LYS A 44 -0.60 1.74 -20.38
CA LYS A 44 0.40 2.05 -19.35
C LYS A 44 -0.22 2.84 -18.19
N TYR A 45 -1.37 3.47 -18.44
CA TYR A 45 -2.13 4.23 -17.45
C TYR A 45 -2.46 3.37 -16.21
N PHE A 46 -3.09 2.21 -16.41
CA PHE A 46 -3.53 1.33 -15.33
C PHE A 46 -2.40 0.70 -14.51
N HIS A 47 -1.16 0.73 -15.01
CA HIS A 47 -0.01 0.20 -14.28
C HIS A 47 0.64 1.24 -13.35
N GLN A 48 0.32 2.53 -13.52
CA GLN A 48 0.88 3.58 -12.69
C GLN A 48 0.05 3.78 -11.41
N PHE A 49 0.66 3.53 -10.25
CA PHE A 49 0.03 3.67 -8.93
C PHE A 49 -0.75 5.00 -8.75
N TRP A 50 -0.19 6.11 -9.23
CA TRP A 50 -0.81 7.44 -9.13
C TRP A 50 -2.04 7.64 -10.01
N SER A 51 -2.15 6.87 -11.09
CA SER A 51 -3.32 6.85 -11.96
C SER A 51 -4.48 6.11 -11.27
N ILE A 52 -4.20 4.97 -10.63
CA ILE A 52 -5.20 4.19 -9.88
C ILE A 52 -5.85 5.04 -8.78
N ILE A 53 -5.07 5.85 -8.06
CA ILE A 53 -5.60 6.76 -7.03
C ILE A 53 -6.55 7.81 -7.64
N GLN A 54 -6.23 8.35 -8.82
CA GLN A 54 -7.09 9.34 -9.49
C GLN A 54 -8.39 8.73 -9.97
N LEU A 55 -8.34 7.52 -10.55
CA LEU A 55 -9.52 6.74 -10.88
C LEU A 55 -10.37 6.45 -9.63
N GLY A 56 -9.74 6.18 -8.48
CA GLY A 56 -10.43 6.01 -7.20
C GLY A 56 -11.20 7.27 -6.77
N ILE A 57 -10.60 8.46 -6.89
CA ILE A 57 -11.27 9.74 -6.58
C ILE A 57 -12.46 9.98 -7.51
N ILE A 58 -12.30 9.74 -8.82
CA ILE A 58 -13.37 9.92 -9.80
C ILE A 58 -14.49 8.91 -9.56
N GLY A 59 -14.16 7.64 -9.33
CA GLY A 59 -15.15 6.60 -9.04
C GLY A 59 -15.95 6.89 -7.77
N CYS A 60 -15.29 7.25 -6.67
CA CYS A 60 -15.96 7.58 -5.42
C CYS A 60 -16.82 8.85 -5.54
N SER A 61 -16.36 9.86 -6.29
CA SER A 61 -17.09 11.11 -6.47
C SER A 61 -18.32 10.95 -7.35
N LEU A 62 -18.23 10.20 -8.45
CA LEU A 62 -19.39 9.83 -9.28
C LEU A 62 -20.39 8.97 -8.49
N GLY A 63 -19.89 8.00 -7.72
CA GLY A 63 -20.72 7.19 -6.81
C GLY A 63 -21.44 8.06 -5.77
N SER A 64 -20.74 9.03 -5.18
CA SER A 64 -21.31 9.98 -4.21
C SER A 64 -22.43 10.81 -4.84
N ILE A 65 -22.26 11.30 -6.08
CA ILE A 65 -23.30 12.04 -6.80
C ILE A 65 -24.53 11.14 -7.05
N GLY A 66 -24.31 9.89 -7.48
CA GLY A 66 -25.41 8.94 -7.72
C GLY A 66 -26.22 8.67 -6.44
N VAL A 67 -25.54 8.42 -5.32
CA VAL A 67 -26.19 8.21 -4.02
C VAL A 67 -26.84 9.48 -3.49
N TYR A 68 -26.26 10.66 -3.76
CA TYR A 68 -26.87 11.94 -3.40
C TYR A 68 -28.20 12.16 -4.12
N PHE A 69 -28.28 11.81 -5.40
CA PHE A 69 -29.53 11.88 -6.15
C PHE A 69 -30.57 10.88 -5.62
N TRP A 70 -30.15 9.66 -5.28
CA TRP A 70 -31.02 8.68 -4.64
C TRP A 70 -31.55 9.19 -3.29
N ARG A 71 -30.68 9.76 -2.44
CA ARG A 71 -31.08 10.40 -1.18
C ARG A 71 -32.12 11.50 -1.40
N PHE A 72 -31.94 12.33 -2.45
CA PHE A 72 -32.89 13.39 -2.78
C PHE A 72 -34.26 12.84 -3.20
N GLN A 73 -34.30 11.77 -4.01
CA GLN A 73 -35.55 11.10 -4.36
C GLN A 73 -36.27 10.52 -3.13
N GLU A 74 -35.54 9.85 -2.25
CA GLU A 74 -36.11 9.30 -1.01
C GLU A 74 -36.64 10.39 -0.08
N ALA A 75 -35.92 11.50 0.06
CA ALA A 75 -36.38 12.65 0.83
C ALA A 75 -37.69 13.22 0.26
N ASN A 76 -37.80 13.36 -1.06
CA ASN A 76 -39.04 13.85 -1.69
C ASN A 76 -40.21 12.88 -1.49
N ARG A 77 -39.96 11.56 -1.57
CA ARG A 77 -40.98 10.53 -1.31
C ARG A 77 -41.49 10.60 0.13
N ILE A 78 -40.60 10.76 1.10
CA ILE A 78 -40.95 10.90 2.52
C ILE A 78 -41.77 12.16 2.76
N SER A 79 -41.36 13.30 2.18
CA SER A 79 -42.10 14.57 2.31
C SER A 79 -43.52 14.48 1.73
N GLN A 80 -43.69 13.87 0.55
CA GLN A 80 -45.00 13.70 -0.07
C GLN A 80 -45.92 12.78 0.75
N LEU A 81 -45.39 11.68 1.29
CA LEU A 81 -46.14 10.78 2.17
C LEU A 81 -46.57 11.47 3.47
N PHE A 82 -45.71 12.36 4.00
CA PHE A 82 -46.00 13.13 5.19
C PHE A 82 -47.12 14.15 4.96
N GLU A 83 -47.08 14.86 3.83
CA GLU A 83 -48.12 15.81 3.40
C GLU A 83 -49.47 15.11 3.15
N GLN A 84 -49.48 13.95 2.48
CA GLN A 84 -50.72 13.23 2.17
C GLN A 84 -51.38 12.62 3.42
N THR A 85 -50.60 12.30 4.45
CA THR A 85 -51.11 11.57 5.62
C THR A 85 -51.22 12.44 6.89
N ASN A 86 -50.98 13.76 6.79
CA ASN A 86 -50.99 14.70 7.91
C ASN A 86 -50.19 14.20 9.14
N GLY A 87 -49.12 13.41 8.92
CA GLY A 87 -48.24 12.90 9.97
C GLY A 87 -48.74 11.70 10.78
N TYR A 88 -49.86 11.05 10.43
CA TYR A 88 -50.41 9.92 11.20
C TYR A 88 -49.89 8.52 10.80
N VAL A 89 -49.03 8.42 9.78
CA VAL A 89 -48.47 7.14 9.31
C VAL A 89 -47.02 6.97 9.72
N TYR A 90 -46.68 5.76 10.15
CA TYR A 90 -45.31 5.34 10.44
C TYR A 90 -44.49 5.29 9.13
N ILE A 91 -43.47 6.15 9.03
CA ILE A 91 -42.54 6.18 7.90
C ILE A 91 -41.27 5.43 8.31
N ASN A 92 -40.88 4.42 7.53
CA ASN A 92 -39.65 3.69 7.77
C ASN A 92 -38.43 4.53 7.32
N LEU A 93 -37.78 5.20 8.27
CA LEU A 93 -36.58 6.02 8.06
C LEU A 93 -35.29 5.20 7.96
N GLN A 94 -35.32 3.89 8.18
CA GLN A 94 -34.13 3.04 8.18
C GLN A 94 -33.43 3.04 6.82
N LEU A 95 -34.21 3.08 5.73
CA LEU A 95 -33.67 3.20 4.37
C LEU A 95 -32.93 4.54 4.18
N ALA A 96 -33.50 5.64 4.69
CA ALA A 96 -32.90 6.96 4.57
C ALA A 96 -31.58 7.06 5.34
N VAL A 97 -31.50 6.43 6.51
CA VAL A 97 -30.26 6.31 7.29
C VAL A 97 -29.22 5.51 6.52
N TYR A 98 -29.60 4.36 5.96
CA TYR A 98 -28.67 3.51 5.20
C TYR A 98 -28.09 4.21 3.96
N VAL A 99 -28.93 4.93 3.20
CA VAL A 99 -28.47 5.74 2.06
C VAL A 99 -27.52 6.85 2.50
N ASN A 100 -27.78 7.48 3.66
CA ASN A 100 -26.89 8.49 4.22
C ASN A 100 -25.55 7.92 4.70
N ASP A 101 -25.55 6.73 5.30
CA ASP A 101 -24.32 6.04 5.71
C ASP A 101 -23.45 5.69 4.50
N ILE A 102 -24.06 5.15 3.43
CA ILE A 102 -23.35 4.87 2.17
C ILE A 102 -22.73 6.15 1.60
N LEU A 103 -23.49 7.25 1.56
CA LEU A 103 -22.97 8.54 1.10
C LEU A 103 -21.77 9.00 1.95
N THR A 104 -21.87 8.85 3.26
CA THR A 104 -20.79 9.23 4.21
C THR A 104 -19.54 8.37 3.99
N PHE A 105 -19.70 7.07 3.77
CA PHE A 105 -18.58 6.18 3.44
C PHE A 105 -17.91 6.57 2.11
N LEU A 106 -18.69 6.82 1.06
CA LEU A 106 -18.17 7.24 -0.26
C LEU A 106 -17.39 8.56 -0.17
N LEU A 107 -17.92 9.54 0.56
CA LEU A 107 -17.22 10.81 0.82
C LEU A 107 -15.94 10.58 1.64
N GLY A 108 -15.98 9.70 2.64
CA GLY A 108 -14.81 9.30 3.42
C GLY A 108 -13.71 8.70 2.55
N TYR A 109 -14.05 7.78 1.64
CA TYR A 109 -13.09 7.23 0.68
C TYR A 109 -12.55 8.30 -0.28
N CYS A 110 -13.41 9.22 -0.75
CA CYS A 110 -12.98 10.35 -1.58
C CYS A 110 -11.95 11.23 -0.85
N CYS A 111 -12.21 11.58 0.41
CA CYS A 111 -11.28 12.32 1.25
C CYS A 111 -9.98 11.54 1.49
N PHE A 112 -10.05 10.23 1.73
CA PHE A 112 -8.89 9.38 1.90
C PHE A 112 -7.96 9.38 0.68
N PHE A 113 -8.51 9.14 -0.52
CA PHE A 113 -7.71 9.20 -1.75
C PHE A 113 -7.18 10.62 -2.04
N SER A 114 -7.97 11.65 -1.74
CA SER A 114 -7.52 13.04 -1.87
C SER A 114 -6.36 13.35 -0.92
N MET A 115 -6.36 12.80 0.29
CA MET A 115 -5.26 12.92 1.24
C MET A 115 -4.00 12.20 0.73
N ILE A 116 -4.11 11.03 0.13
CA ILE A 116 -2.97 10.35 -0.50
C ILE A 116 -2.38 11.21 -1.64
N LYS A 117 -3.24 11.82 -2.45
CA LYS A 117 -2.83 12.79 -3.48
C LYS A 117 -2.11 14.00 -2.87
N PHE A 118 -2.59 14.51 -1.74
CA PHE A 118 -1.94 15.58 -1.01
C PHE A 118 -0.54 15.20 -0.51
N VAL A 119 -0.36 13.95 -0.03
CA VAL A 119 0.97 13.41 0.32
C VAL A 119 1.91 13.39 -0.88
N GLN A 120 1.41 13.18 -2.10
CA GLN A 120 2.24 13.28 -3.32
C GLN A 120 2.84 14.68 -3.50
N LEU A 121 2.09 15.74 -3.20
CA LEU A 121 2.58 17.12 -3.31
C LEU A 121 3.72 17.39 -2.32
N PHE A 122 3.75 16.74 -1.15
CA PHE A 122 4.89 16.88 -0.23
C PHE A 122 6.21 16.30 -0.78
N ARG A 123 6.15 15.43 -1.81
CA ARG A 123 7.35 14.88 -2.45
C ARG A 123 8.17 15.94 -3.21
N PHE A 124 7.65 17.15 -3.40
CA PHE A 124 8.45 18.28 -3.90
C PHE A 124 9.57 18.68 -2.92
N ASN A 125 9.48 18.28 -1.65
CA ASN A 125 10.59 18.43 -0.71
C ASN A 125 11.62 17.30 -0.90
N GLN A 126 12.86 17.67 -1.20
CA GLN A 126 13.98 16.74 -1.39
C GLN A 126 14.15 15.74 -0.24
N ARG A 127 13.90 16.16 1.01
CA ARG A 127 13.98 15.27 2.19
C ARG A 127 12.90 14.17 2.16
N VAL A 128 11.68 14.53 1.74
CA VAL A 128 10.55 13.59 1.64
C VAL A 128 10.73 12.65 0.44
N SER A 129 11.26 13.15 -0.68
CA SER A 129 11.58 12.30 -1.84
C SER A 129 12.67 11.27 -1.51
N LEU A 130 13.72 11.66 -0.78
CA LEU A 130 14.78 10.75 -0.35
C LEU A 130 14.23 9.64 0.57
N PHE A 131 13.32 9.98 1.49
CA PHE A 131 12.65 8.98 2.33
C PHE A 131 11.78 8.01 1.51
N ALA A 132 11.07 8.51 0.50
CA ALA A 132 10.28 7.67 -0.40
C ALA A 132 11.17 6.74 -1.25
N GLU A 133 12.34 7.20 -1.71
CA GLU A 133 13.30 6.39 -2.47
C GLU A 133 13.94 5.29 -1.62
N THR A 134 14.34 5.60 -0.39
CA THR A 134 14.87 4.60 0.55
C THR A 134 13.82 3.54 0.91
N LEU A 135 12.57 3.95 1.17
CA LEU A 135 11.45 3.02 1.34
C LEU A 135 11.21 2.15 0.11
N LYS A 136 11.27 2.74 -1.10
CA LYS A 136 11.12 1.98 -2.35
C LYS A 136 12.25 0.98 -2.54
N SER A 137 13.47 1.34 -2.15
CA SER A 137 14.62 0.43 -2.22
C SER A 137 14.45 -0.77 -1.28
N CYS A 138 13.98 -0.55 -0.05
CA CYS A 138 13.76 -1.63 0.92
C CYS A 138 12.39 -2.32 0.75
N ALA A 139 11.53 -1.86 -0.17
CA ALA A 139 10.18 -2.40 -0.35
C ALA A 139 10.21 -3.87 -0.77
N LYS A 140 11.17 -4.28 -1.59
CA LYS A 140 11.30 -5.68 -2.05
C LYS A 140 11.58 -6.62 -0.87
N GLU A 141 12.48 -6.25 0.04
CA GLU A 141 12.76 -6.98 1.27
C GLU A 141 11.54 -7.02 2.19
N LEU A 142 10.87 -5.86 2.36
CA LEU A 142 9.69 -5.76 3.21
C LEU A 142 8.53 -6.61 2.70
N ILE A 143 8.36 -6.73 1.38
CA ILE A 143 7.36 -7.62 0.77
C ILE A 143 7.71 -9.08 1.07
N SER A 144 8.96 -9.51 0.90
CA SER A 144 9.39 -10.88 1.24
C SER A 144 9.17 -11.20 2.72
N PHE A 145 9.53 -10.27 3.60
CA PHE A 145 9.25 -10.36 5.03
C PHE A 145 7.75 -10.44 5.34
N SER A 146 6.94 -9.61 4.68
CA SER A 146 5.48 -9.59 4.85
C SER A 146 4.85 -10.93 4.47
N ILE A 147 5.33 -11.58 3.40
CA ILE A 147 4.86 -12.92 3.01
C ILE A 147 5.17 -13.95 4.09
N MET A 148 6.40 -13.99 4.61
CA MET A 148 6.76 -14.88 5.71
C MET A 148 5.92 -14.62 6.97
N PHE A 149 5.77 -13.35 7.35
CA PHE A 149 4.95 -12.95 8.48
C PHE A 149 3.49 -13.37 8.28
N ALA A 150 2.92 -13.17 7.10
CA ALA A 150 1.55 -13.55 6.79
C ALA A 150 1.31 -15.06 6.92
N ILE A 151 2.25 -15.90 6.47
CA ILE A 151 2.13 -17.37 6.61
C ILE A 151 2.09 -17.77 8.09
N VAL A 152 3.03 -17.25 8.88
CA VAL A 152 3.07 -17.51 10.33
C VAL A 152 1.80 -16.98 10.99
N PHE A 153 1.43 -15.73 10.71
CA PHE A 153 0.26 -15.07 11.28
C PHE A 153 -1.04 -15.82 10.96
N MET A 154 -1.24 -16.27 9.71
CA MET A 154 -2.43 -17.04 9.32
C MET A 154 -2.48 -18.42 9.96
N SER A 155 -1.31 -19.04 10.19
CA SER A 155 -1.21 -20.33 10.89
C SER A 155 -1.66 -20.18 12.35
N PHE A 156 -1.18 -19.14 13.04
CA PHE A 156 -1.61 -18.83 14.41
C PHE A 156 -3.04 -18.33 14.47
N LEU A 157 -3.51 -17.57 13.49
CA LEU A 157 -4.90 -17.15 13.38
C LEU A 157 -5.85 -18.36 13.39
N SER A 158 -5.54 -19.35 12.56
CA SER A 158 -6.33 -20.58 12.46
C SER A 158 -6.26 -21.39 13.76
N LEU A 159 -5.07 -21.51 14.35
CA LEU A 159 -4.86 -22.23 15.61
C LEU A 159 -5.60 -21.58 16.79
N PHE A 160 -5.47 -20.27 16.98
CA PHE A 160 -6.14 -19.53 18.05
C PHE A 160 -7.65 -19.54 17.87
N TYR A 161 -8.14 -19.39 16.64
CA TYR A 161 -9.56 -19.49 16.35
C TYR A 161 -10.09 -20.87 16.75
N LEU A 162 -9.45 -21.96 16.33
CA LEU A 162 -9.92 -23.31 16.66
C LEU A 162 -9.83 -23.65 18.15
N LEU A 163 -8.79 -23.19 18.86
CA LEU A 163 -8.62 -23.48 20.28
C LEU A 163 -9.54 -22.66 21.18
N PHE A 164 -9.81 -21.40 20.82
CA PHE A 164 -10.41 -20.42 21.73
C PHE A 164 -11.75 -19.84 21.27
N VAL A 165 -12.29 -20.22 20.10
CA VAL A 165 -13.60 -19.74 19.62
C VAL A 165 -14.73 -19.99 20.62
N SER A 166 -14.72 -21.11 21.34
CA SER A 166 -15.74 -21.44 22.34
C SER A 166 -15.47 -20.84 23.73
N LYS A 167 -14.28 -20.25 23.95
CA LYS A 167 -13.81 -19.81 25.27
C LYS A 167 -13.66 -18.30 25.40
N LEU A 168 -13.30 -17.60 24.32
CA LEU A 168 -13.11 -16.15 24.31
C LEU A 168 -14.03 -15.46 23.30
N SER A 169 -14.69 -14.38 23.72
CA SER A 169 -15.41 -13.47 22.81
C SER A 169 -14.47 -12.83 21.78
N SER A 170 -13.22 -12.59 22.16
CA SER A 170 -12.14 -12.08 21.30
C SER A 170 -11.79 -13.03 20.15
N CYS A 171 -12.19 -14.30 20.25
CA CYS A 171 -12.01 -15.32 19.20
C CYS A 171 -13.31 -15.71 18.49
N SER A 172 -14.40 -14.94 18.66
CA SER A 172 -15.72 -15.26 18.12
C SER A 172 -15.79 -15.32 16.60
N SER A 173 -14.94 -14.56 15.91
CA SER A 173 -14.82 -14.57 14.45
C SER A 173 -13.35 -14.55 14.05
N LEU A 174 -13.05 -14.98 12.82
CA LEU A 174 -11.69 -14.90 12.28
C LEU A 174 -11.15 -13.45 12.30
N LEU A 175 -12.00 -12.46 12.00
CA LEU A 175 -11.59 -11.04 12.03
C LEU A 175 -11.30 -10.56 13.47
N ALA A 176 -12.15 -10.94 14.44
CA ALA A 176 -11.92 -10.62 15.84
C ALA A 176 -10.64 -11.31 16.38
N THR A 177 -10.40 -12.56 15.98
CA THR A 177 -9.18 -13.29 16.34
C THR A 177 -7.93 -12.64 15.72
N ALA A 178 -8.03 -12.16 14.48
CA ALA A 178 -6.94 -11.42 13.84
C ALA A 178 -6.65 -10.11 14.59
N GLN A 179 -7.69 -9.38 14.98
CA GLN A 179 -7.54 -8.18 15.82
C GLN A 179 -6.85 -8.52 17.14
N MET A 180 -7.28 -9.58 17.82
CA MET A 180 -6.67 -10.06 19.06
C MET A 180 -5.18 -10.38 18.88
N LEU A 181 -4.79 -11.06 17.80
CA LEU A 181 -3.37 -11.35 17.51
C LEU A 181 -2.55 -10.08 17.22
N PHE A 182 -3.14 -9.08 16.56
CA PHE A 182 -2.49 -7.77 16.41
C PHE A 182 -2.34 -7.05 17.76
N GLU A 183 -3.34 -7.10 18.62
CA GLU A 183 -3.27 -6.53 19.97
C GLU A 183 -2.20 -7.23 20.83
N MET A 184 -2.04 -8.56 20.69
CA MET A 184 -0.94 -9.30 21.31
C MET A 184 0.42 -8.85 20.78
N THR A 185 0.54 -8.69 19.46
CA THR A 185 1.79 -8.23 18.82
C THR A 185 2.18 -6.82 19.29
N LEU A 186 1.19 -5.94 19.50
CA LEU A 186 1.37 -4.59 20.06
C LEU A 186 1.54 -4.57 21.58
N MET A 187 1.51 -5.73 22.25
CA MET A 187 1.51 -5.88 23.71
C MET A 187 0.39 -5.10 24.44
N LYS A 188 -0.73 -4.86 23.75
CA LYS A 188 -1.90 -4.17 24.33
C LYS A 188 -2.96 -5.13 24.85
N PHE A 189 -2.79 -6.42 24.58
CA PHE A 189 -3.75 -7.46 24.94
C PHE A 189 -3.67 -7.84 26.43
N ASP A 190 -4.83 -8.01 27.07
CA ASP A 190 -4.92 -8.45 28.47
C ASP A 190 -4.71 -9.97 28.57
N ALA A 191 -3.50 -10.36 28.96
CA ALA A 191 -3.10 -11.76 29.06
C ALA A 191 -4.00 -12.58 30.02
N SER A 192 -4.67 -11.94 31.00
CA SER A 192 -5.56 -12.62 31.95
C SER A 192 -6.68 -13.39 31.27
N GLN A 193 -7.17 -12.92 30.12
CA GLN A 193 -8.22 -13.56 29.34
C GLN A 193 -7.77 -14.90 28.75
N ILE A 194 -6.50 -15.03 28.38
CA ILE A 194 -5.92 -16.28 27.86
C ILE A 194 -5.69 -17.28 29.00
N TYR A 195 -5.20 -16.80 30.15
CA TYR A 195 -5.03 -17.64 31.35
C TYR A 195 -6.38 -18.20 31.84
N GLY A 196 -7.45 -17.42 31.76
CA GLY A 196 -8.80 -17.82 32.17
C GLY A 196 -9.44 -18.88 31.28
N ALA A 197 -9.02 -19.01 30.02
CA ALA A 197 -9.58 -19.98 29.09
C ALA A 197 -8.93 -21.37 29.19
N ASP A 198 -7.60 -21.41 29.29
CA ASP A 198 -6.85 -22.63 29.59
C ASP A 198 -5.56 -22.29 30.32
N ALA A 199 -5.39 -22.83 31.52
CA ALA A 199 -4.22 -22.58 32.36
C ALA A 199 -2.89 -23.05 31.73
N PHE A 200 -2.92 -24.04 30.84
CA PHE A 200 -1.73 -24.59 30.20
C PHE A 200 -1.60 -24.19 28.72
N LEU A 201 -2.64 -24.47 27.93
CA LEU A 201 -2.59 -24.31 26.47
C LEU A 201 -2.54 -22.84 26.04
N GLY A 202 -3.25 -21.96 26.77
CA GLY A 202 -3.26 -20.52 26.52
C GLY A 202 -1.88 -19.88 26.61
N PRO A 203 -1.21 -19.94 27.77
CA PRO A 203 0.13 -19.37 27.96
C PRO A 203 1.18 -19.98 27.04
N PHE A 204 1.06 -21.29 26.75
CA PHE A 204 1.95 -21.98 25.82
C PHE A 204 1.82 -21.40 24.40
N CYS A 205 0.60 -21.34 23.85
CA CYS A 205 0.34 -20.79 22.53
C CYS A 205 0.70 -19.30 22.44
N PHE A 206 0.40 -18.52 23.48
CA PHE A 206 0.78 -17.10 23.57
C PHE A 206 2.30 -16.91 23.52
N THR A 207 3.04 -17.65 24.36
CA THR A 207 4.51 -17.56 24.41
C THR A 207 5.12 -17.97 23.09
N LEU A 208 4.63 -19.05 22.49
CA LEU A 208 5.12 -19.56 21.21
C LEU A 208 4.85 -18.57 20.07
N PHE A 209 3.67 -17.95 20.02
CA PHE A 209 3.35 -16.90 19.07
C PHE A 209 4.28 -15.68 19.23
N MET A 210 4.43 -15.16 20.46
CA MET A 210 5.29 -14.00 20.72
C MET A 210 6.75 -14.27 20.37
N LEU A 211 7.26 -15.47 20.69
CA LEU A 211 8.62 -15.88 20.32
C LEU A 211 8.79 -15.88 18.79
N LEU A 212 7.86 -16.48 18.06
CA LEU A 212 7.93 -16.53 16.60
C LEU A 212 7.82 -15.14 15.96
N VAL A 213 6.94 -14.27 16.46
CA VAL A 213 6.85 -12.88 15.97
C VAL A 213 8.17 -12.15 16.19
N VAL A 214 8.78 -12.27 17.37
CA VAL A 214 10.11 -11.68 17.64
C VAL A 214 11.17 -12.26 16.70
N PHE A 215 11.19 -13.58 16.48
CA PHE A 215 12.14 -14.23 15.57
C PHE A 215 11.97 -13.75 14.12
N VAL A 216 10.72 -13.61 13.66
CA VAL A 216 10.40 -13.05 12.35
C VAL A 216 10.92 -11.60 12.27
N CYS A 217 10.64 -10.76 13.26
CA CYS A 217 11.17 -9.38 13.31
C CYS A 217 12.70 -9.31 13.32
N LEU A 218 13.39 -10.25 13.99
CA LEU A 218 14.86 -10.33 13.95
C LEU A 218 15.37 -10.72 12.56
N SER A 219 14.64 -11.57 11.83
CA SER A 219 14.99 -11.94 10.46
C SER A 219 15.02 -10.71 9.53
N LEU A 220 14.08 -9.76 9.68
CA LEU A 220 14.09 -8.50 8.91
C LEU A 220 15.35 -7.66 9.17
N LYS A 221 15.79 -7.57 10.43
CA LYS A 221 17.01 -6.82 10.78
C LYS A 221 18.25 -7.44 10.15
N LYS A 222 18.33 -8.78 10.15
CA LYS A 222 19.44 -9.51 9.53
C LYS A 222 19.49 -9.32 8.02
N LEU A 223 18.34 -9.43 7.34
CA LEU A 223 18.21 -9.19 5.89
C LEU A 223 18.73 -7.81 5.49
N ASN A 224 18.23 -6.76 6.16
CA ASN A 224 18.70 -5.39 5.91
C ASN A 224 20.21 -5.24 6.15
N GLN A 225 20.74 -5.86 7.20
CA GLN A 225 22.18 -5.81 7.49
C GLN A 225 23.01 -6.56 6.44
N SER A 226 22.55 -7.71 5.96
CA SER A 226 23.23 -8.46 4.90
C SER A 226 23.21 -7.72 3.56
N GLU A 227 22.09 -7.09 3.18
CA GLU A 227 22.03 -6.31 1.94
C GLU A 227 22.89 -5.04 2.03
N ILE A 228 22.91 -4.37 3.19
CA ILE A 228 23.83 -3.25 3.43
C ILE A 228 25.29 -3.71 3.32
N GLN A 229 25.61 -4.91 3.84
CA GLN A 229 26.95 -5.46 3.77
C GLN A 229 27.35 -5.85 2.34
N GLU A 230 26.48 -6.54 1.60
CA GLU A 230 26.73 -6.90 0.20
C GLU A 230 26.89 -5.65 -0.68
N GLN A 231 26.09 -4.61 -0.47
CA GLN A 231 26.27 -3.33 -1.16
C GLN A 231 27.60 -2.65 -0.82
N ARG A 232 28.11 -2.82 0.41
CA ARG A 232 29.45 -2.32 0.77
C ARG A 232 30.53 -3.14 0.11
N ASP A 233 30.41 -4.46 0.10
CA ASP A 233 31.38 -5.38 -0.49
C ASP A 233 31.47 -5.18 -2.01
N CYS A 234 30.33 -5.02 -2.70
CA CYS A 234 30.28 -4.66 -4.12
C CYS A 234 30.92 -3.30 -4.41
N ARG A 235 30.69 -2.28 -3.56
CA ARG A 235 31.35 -0.97 -3.70
C ARG A 235 32.85 -1.06 -3.52
N MET A 236 33.31 -1.77 -2.49
CA MET A 236 34.74 -1.99 -2.22
C MET A 236 35.39 -2.79 -3.36
N ARG A 237 34.74 -3.84 -3.83
CA ARG A 237 35.22 -4.64 -4.97
C ARG A 237 35.35 -3.78 -6.23
N SER A 238 34.36 -2.95 -6.53
CA SER A 238 34.42 -2.09 -7.71
C SER A 238 35.50 -1.00 -7.62
N GLN A 239 35.71 -0.45 -6.42
CA GLN A 239 36.72 0.59 -6.22
C GLN A 239 38.16 0.05 -6.23
N TYR A 240 38.40 -1.15 -5.70
CA TYR A 240 39.76 -1.67 -5.50
C TYR A 240 40.13 -2.85 -6.42
N VAL A 241 39.21 -3.77 -6.69
CA VAL A 241 39.51 -5.04 -7.37
C VAL A 241 39.35 -4.92 -8.89
N ASP A 242 38.25 -4.32 -9.36
CA ASP A 242 37.97 -4.20 -10.81
C ASP A 242 39.13 -3.52 -11.59
N PRO A 243 39.77 -2.44 -11.11
CA PRO A 243 40.90 -1.82 -11.83
C PRO A 243 42.14 -2.72 -11.91
N ILE A 244 42.40 -3.50 -10.86
CA ILE A 244 43.56 -4.40 -10.78
C ILE A 244 43.33 -5.60 -11.71
N GLU A 245 42.14 -6.18 -11.68
CA GLU A 245 41.76 -7.32 -12.53
C GLU A 245 41.77 -6.92 -14.02
N ASN A 246 41.30 -5.71 -14.33
CA ASN A 246 41.33 -5.16 -15.68
C ASN A 246 42.75 -4.84 -16.17
N PHE A 247 43.65 -4.45 -15.27
CA PHE A 247 45.07 -4.27 -15.58
C PHE A 247 45.77 -5.61 -15.83
N SER A 248 45.53 -6.62 -14.98
CA SER A 248 46.06 -7.98 -15.16
C SER A 248 45.64 -8.56 -16.51
N ASN A 249 44.34 -8.51 -16.83
CA ASN A 249 43.80 -9.01 -18.09
C ASN A 249 44.42 -8.31 -19.31
N ARG A 250 44.75 -7.02 -19.20
CA ARG A 250 45.46 -6.30 -20.28
C ARG A 250 46.90 -6.77 -20.44
N ILE A 251 47.60 -7.09 -19.36
CA ILE A 251 48.95 -7.67 -19.44
C ILE A 251 48.91 -9.07 -20.05
N ASP A 252 47.95 -9.91 -19.63
CA ASP A 252 47.80 -11.26 -20.17
C ASP A 252 47.50 -11.23 -21.68
N GLN A 253 46.65 -10.30 -22.14
CA GLN A 253 46.40 -10.07 -23.56
C GLN A 253 47.65 -9.60 -24.32
N LEU A 254 48.48 -8.75 -23.73
CA LEU A 254 49.74 -8.32 -24.36
C LEU A 254 50.75 -9.46 -24.46
N LEU A 255 50.85 -10.30 -23.43
CA LEU A 255 51.72 -11.48 -23.43
C LEU A 255 51.28 -12.48 -24.51
N GLU A 256 49.98 -12.73 -24.63
CA GLU A 256 49.43 -13.63 -25.64
C GLU A 256 49.63 -13.08 -27.07
N ALA A 257 49.53 -11.77 -27.26
CA ALA A 257 49.84 -11.11 -28.53
C ALA A 257 51.33 -11.21 -28.89
N ILE A 258 52.23 -11.05 -27.91
CA ILE A 258 53.68 -11.20 -28.11
C ILE A 258 54.02 -12.65 -28.46
N ASP A 259 53.43 -13.63 -27.77
CA ASP A 259 53.69 -15.05 -28.02
C ASP A 259 53.23 -15.45 -29.44
N LYS A 260 52.08 -14.93 -29.90
CA LYS A 260 51.64 -15.06 -31.30
C LYS A 260 52.63 -14.47 -32.30
N ILE A 261 53.15 -13.27 -32.06
CA ILE A 261 54.12 -12.62 -32.95
C ILE A 261 55.43 -13.43 -33.01
N TYR A 262 55.89 -13.94 -31.86
CA TYR A 262 57.09 -14.77 -31.81
C TYR A 262 56.92 -16.09 -32.58
N ILE A 263 55.77 -16.75 -32.44
CA ILE A 263 55.44 -17.97 -33.20
C ILE A 263 55.38 -17.66 -34.71
N ASP A 264 54.74 -16.57 -35.12
CA ASP A 264 54.66 -16.18 -36.54
C ASP A 264 56.05 -15.88 -37.14
N GLN A 265 56.91 -15.15 -36.42
CA GLN A 265 58.29 -14.91 -36.86
C GLN A 265 59.11 -16.19 -36.97
N LYS A 266 58.95 -17.12 -36.03
CA LYS A 266 59.62 -18.43 -36.07
C LYS A 266 59.15 -19.27 -37.25
N ILE A 267 57.86 -19.20 -37.59
CA ILE A 267 57.30 -19.86 -38.77
C ILE A 267 57.85 -19.23 -40.06
N GLU A 268 57.91 -17.90 -40.16
CA GLU A 268 58.53 -17.17 -41.28
C GLU A 268 60.01 -17.56 -41.48
N LEU A 269 60.82 -17.56 -40.41
CA LEU A 269 62.22 -17.98 -40.46
C LEU A 269 62.38 -19.44 -40.88
N SER A 270 61.50 -20.34 -40.43
CA SER A 270 61.53 -21.75 -40.86
C SER A 270 61.12 -21.96 -42.32
N LYS A 271 60.32 -21.05 -42.89
CA LYS A 271 59.96 -21.05 -44.31
C LYS A 271 61.10 -20.53 -45.17
N LEU A 272 61.85 -19.53 -44.70
CA LEU A 272 63.05 -19.01 -45.37
C LEU A 272 64.18 -20.06 -45.41
N ASP A 273 64.40 -20.79 -44.32
CA ASP A 273 65.40 -21.86 -44.23
C ASP A 273 65.08 -23.06 -45.14
N LYS A 274 63.78 -23.33 -45.38
CA LYS A 274 63.31 -24.35 -46.34
C LYS A 274 63.28 -23.88 -47.79
N ALA A 275 63.37 -22.56 -48.05
CA ALA A 275 63.30 -21.98 -49.39
C ALA A 275 64.67 -21.87 -50.09
N GLY A 276 65.77 -22.19 -49.41
CA GLY A 276 67.09 -22.34 -50.04
C GLY A 276 67.75 -21.02 -50.45
N LEU A 277 68.14 -20.23 -49.45
CA LEU A 277 69.22 -19.24 -49.52
C LEU A 277 70.30 -19.62 -48.51
#